data_AF-A0A1J3IVV6-F1
#
_entry.id   AF-A0A1J3IVV6-F1
#
_cell.length_a   1.000
_cell.length_b   1.000
_cell.length_c   1.000
_cell.angle_alpha   90.00
_cell.angle_beta   90.00
_cell.angle_gamma   90.00
#
_symmetry.space_group_name_H-M   'P 1'
#
loop_
_entity.id
_entity.type
_entity.pdbx_description
1 polymer ?
#
loop_
_entity_poly.entity_id
_entity_poly.type
_entity_poly.pdbx_seq_one_letter_code
_entity_poly.pdbx_strand_id
1 'polypeptide(L)'
;GCGWGTLAIEVVRRTGCKYTGITLSIEQLKYAEEKVKEAGLEDRIKFELCDYRQLSDALKYDRIISCEMLEAVGHEFMETFFLHCEAALAEDGIFVLQFISIPEGRYDEYRRSSDFIKEYIFPGGC
;
A
#
# COMPACT_ATOMS: atom_id res chain seq x y z
N GLY A 1 1.30 0.72 1.08
CA GLY A 1 2.77 0.87 1.03
C GLY A 1 3.12 1.98 0.06
N CYS A 2 3.77 3.05 0.53
CA CYS A 2 4.12 4.20 -0.31
C CYS A 2 5.44 4.04 -1.08
N GLY A 3 6.20 2.97 -0.81
CA GLY A 3 7.49 2.71 -1.44
C GLY A 3 8.42 3.91 -1.32
N TRP A 4 9.07 4.27 -2.43
CA TRP A 4 10.02 5.39 -2.51
C TRP A 4 9.36 6.77 -2.67
N GLY A 5 8.03 6.89 -2.52
CA GLY A 5 7.32 8.18 -2.51
C GLY A 5 6.97 8.79 -3.88
N THR A 6 7.41 8.20 -5.00
CA THR A 6 7.17 8.75 -6.35
C THR A 6 5.69 8.95 -6.68
N LEU A 7 4.83 7.99 -6.32
CA LEU A 7 3.38 8.09 -6.55
C LEU A 7 2.78 9.26 -5.77
N ALA A 8 3.19 9.46 -4.51
CA ALA A 8 2.71 10.55 -3.68
C ALA A 8 3.03 11.91 -4.31
N ILE A 9 4.26 12.09 -4.77
CA ILE A 9 4.72 13.32 -5.44
C ILE A 9 3.88 13.59 -6.69
N GLU A 10 3.67 12.57 -7.53
CA GLU A 10 2.93 12.74 -8.78
C GLU A 10 1.45 13.06 -8.55
N VAL A 11 0.82 12.35 -7.61
CA VAL A 11 -0.60 12.59 -7.25
C VAL A 11 -0.78 14.02 -6.72
N VAL A 12 0.07 14.47 -5.80
CA VAL A 12 -0.04 15.83 -5.24
C VAL A 12 0.26 16.89 -6.29
N ARG A 13 1.25 16.68 -7.17
CA ARG A 13 1.53 17.62 -8.28
C ARG A 13 0.33 17.81 -9.21
N ARG A 14 -0.39 16.73 -9.52
CA ARG A 14 -1.52 16.77 -10.45
C ARG A 14 -2.81 17.28 -9.84
N THR A 15 -3.03 17.01 -8.57
CA THR A 15 -4.35 17.21 -7.93
C THR A 15 -4.34 18.28 -6.85
N GLY A 16 -3.17 18.60 -6.30
CA GLY A 16 -3.05 19.44 -5.11
C GLY A 16 -3.64 18.82 -3.84
N CYS A 17 -3.95 17.52 -3.80
CA CYS A 17 -4.50 16.91 -2.59
C CYS A 17 -3.48 16.91 -1.43
N LYS A 18 -3.97 16.63 -0.23
CA LYS A 18 -3.10 16.17 0.87
C LYS A 18 -2.90 14.67 0.73
N TYR A 19 -1.70 14.19 1.03
CA TYR A 19 -1.35 12.79 0.86
C TYR A 19 -0.69 12.26 2.13
N THR A 20 -1.19 11.13 2.63
CA THR A 20 -0.52 10.34 3.67
C THR A 20 -0.06 9.03 3.05
N GLY A 21 1.24 8.76 3.11
CA GLY A 21 1.81 7.47 2.70
C GLY A 21 2.32 6.69 3.90
N ILE A 22 2.13 5.38 3.89
CA ILE A 22 2.63 4.50 4.96
C ILE A 22 3.62 3.48 4.41
N THR A 23 4.65 3.17 5.19
CA THR A 23 5.61 2.11 4.90
C THR A 23 6.07 1.43 6.20
N LEU A 24 6.56 0.20 6.09
CA LEU A 24 7.27 -0.50 7.17
C LEU A 24 8.80 -0.36 7.07
N SER A 25 9.31 0.24 5.99
CA SER A 25 10.74 0.40 5.75
C SER A 25 11.22 1.79 6.16
N ILE A 26 12.15 1.84 7.12
CA ILE A 26 12.82 3.07 7.57
C ILE A 26 13.58 3.73 6.41
N GLU A 27 14.23 2.92 5.56
CA GLU A 27 14.99 3.43 4.41
C GLU A 27 14.09 4.04 3.34
N GLN A 28 12.94 3.41 3.07
CA GLN A 28 11.94 3.98 2.15
C GLN A 28 11.36 5.28 2.70
N LEU A 29 11.05 5.32 4.01
CA LEU A 29 10.54 6.52 4.66
C LEU A 29 11.53 7.69 4.50
N LYS A 30 12.79 7.47 4.91
CA LYS A 30 13.84 8.48 4.82
C LYS A 30 14.02 9.00 3.39
N TYR A 31 14.12 8.08 2.43
CA TYR A 31 14.29 8.45 1.02
C TYR A 31 13.09 9.23 0.49
N ALA A 32 11.87 8.79 0.79
CA ALA A 32 10.64 9.42 0.31
C ALA A 32 10.49 10.85 0.88
N GLU A 33 10.81 11.06 2.16
CA GLU A 33 10.83 12.37 2.80
C GLU A 33 11.86 13.32 2.14
N GLU A 34 13.07 12.83 1.88
CA GLU A 34 14.09 13.60 1.14
C GLU A 34 13.58 14.01 -0.25
N LYS A 35 12.93 13.10 -0.99
CA LYS A 35 12.37 13.41 -2.32
C LYS A 35 11.19 14.37 -2.29
N VAL A 36 10.35 14.31 -1.27
CA VAL A 36 9.25 15.28 -1.09
C VAL A 36 9.79 16.66 -0.77
N LYS A 37 10.84 16.75 0.04
CA LYS A 37 11.51 18.02 0.35
C LYS A 37 12.18 18.62 -0.87
N GLU A 38 12.92 17.82 -1.66
CA GLU A 38 13.48 18.24 -2.95
C GLU A 38 12.40 18.76 -3.92
N ALA A 39 11.20 18.17 -3.87
CA ALA A 39 10.07 18.58 -4.68
C ALA A 39 9.30 19.81 -4.13
N GLY A 40 9.60 20.26 -2.91
CA GLY A 40 8.92 21.37 -2.24
C GLY A 40 7.46 21.08 -1.88
N LEU A 41 7.13 19.83 -1.51
CA LEU A 41 5.76 19.36 -1.24
C LEU A 41 5.53 18.90 0.21
N GLU A 42 6.44 19.27 1.12
CA GLU A 42 6.44 18.87 2.53
C GLU A 42 5.24 19.38 3.33
N ASP A 43 4.53 20.40 2.83
CA ASP A 43 3.29 20.93 3.40
C ASP A 43 2.04 20.08 3.04
N ARG A 44 2.14 19.21 2.03
CA ARG A 44 1.03 18.41 1.51
C ARG A 44 1.21 16.91 1.63
N ILE A 45 2.45 16.43 1.66
CA ILE A 45 2.76 15.00 1.75
C ILE A 45 3.33 14.69 3.14
N LYS A 46 2.69 13.76 3.83
CA LYS A 46 3.18 13.16 5.08
C LYS A 46 3.46 11.69 4.83
N PHE A 47 4.59 11.21 5.35
CA PHE A 47 4.87 9.77 5.42
C PHE A 47 4.91 9.29 6.86
N GLU A 48 4.51 8.03 7.07
CA GLU A 48 4.51 7.40 8.40
C GLU A 48 5.15 6.01 8.32
N LEU A 49 6.03 5.72 9.29
CA LEU A 49 6.50 4.35 9.55
C LEU A 49 5.41 3.62 10.32
N CYS A 50 4.52 2.96 9.60
CA CYS A 50 3.28 2.44 10.17
C CYS A 50 2.84 1.17 9.46
N ASP A 51 2.38 0.21 10.26
CA ASP A 51 1.61 -0.92 9.76
C ASP A 51 0.19 -0.44 9.44
N TYR A 52 -0.31 -0.75 8.24
CA TYR A 52 -1.65 -0.34 7.84
C TYR A 52 -2.73 -0.84 8.81
N ARG A 53 -2.48 -1.98 9.49
CA ARG A 53 -3.37 -2.59 10.49
C ARG A 53 -3.48 -1.77 11.77
N GLN A 54 -2.60 -0.79 11.95
CA GLN A 54 -2.55 0.11 13.10
C GLN A 54 -3.05 1.52 12.76
N LEU A 55 -3.52 1.75 11.53
CA LEU A 55 -4.16 3.01 11.18
C LEU A 55 -5.38 3.24 12.08
N SER A 56 -5.46 4.44 12.65
CA SER A 56 -6.59 4.83 13.49
C SER A 56 -7.85 5.00 12.66
N ASP A 57 -8.93 4.32 13.06
CA ASP A 57 -10.26 4.45 12.45
C ASP A 57 -10.87 5.87 12.59
N ALA A 58 -10.28 6.72 13.44
CA ALA A 58 -10.68 8.12 13.59
C ALA A 58 -10.29 8.99 12.39
N LEU A 59 -9.33 8.55 11.57
CA LEU A 59 -8.89 9.24 10.37
C LEU A 59 -9.45 8.52 9.14
N LYS A 60 -10.38 9.20 8.46
CA LYS A 60 -10.96 8.72 7.20
C LYS A 60 -10.31 9.38 6.01
N TYR A 61 -10.12 8.61 4.93
CA TYR A 61 -9.55 9.07 3.68
C TYR A 61 -10.60 9.09 2.58
N ASP A 62 -10.65 10.19 1.82
CA ASP A 62 -11.51 10.27 0.63
C ASP A 62 -11.06 9.29 -0.45
N ARG A 63 -9.76 8.98 -0.51
CA ARG A 63 -9.17 8.11 -1.53
C ARG A 63 -8.09 7.24 -0.89
N ILE A 64 -8.13 5.94 -1.18
CA ILE A 64 -7.08 4.99 -0.81
C ILE A 64 -6.51 4.40 -2.09
N ILE A 65 -5.18 4.34 -2.19
CA ILE A 65 -4.48 3.67 -3.28
C ILE A 65 -3.54 2.62 -2.67
N SER A 66 -3.71 1.36 -3.07
CA SER A 66 -2.78 0.28 -2.75
C SER A 66 -2.24 -0.32 -4.04
N CYS A 67 -0.93 -0.32 -4.18
CA CYS A 67 -0.19 -0.73 -5.37
C CYS A 67 0.76 -1.86 -4.96
N GLU A 68 0.57 -3.05 -5.54
CA GLU A 68 1.43 -4.24 -5.38
C GLU A 68 1.75 -4.57 -3.91
N MET A 69 0.72 -4.53 -3.06
CA MET A 69 0.83 -4.80 -1.62
C MET A 69 0.07 -6.08 -1.21
N LEU A 70 -1.00 -6.42 -1.93
CA LEU A 70 -1.90 -7.52 -1.56
C LEU A 70 -1.19 -8.88 -1.63
N GLU A 71 -0.26 -9.03 -2.55
CA GLU A 71 0.57 -10.21 -2.79
C GLU A 71 1.40 -10.58 -1.55
N ALA A 72 1.79 -9.58 -0.76
CA ALA A 72 2.55 -9.75 0.48
C ALA A 72 1.66 -9.91 1.72
N VAL A 73 0.34 -9.72 1.60
CA VAL A 73 -0.62 -9.92 2.70
C VAL A 73 -0.84 -11.41 2.95
N GLY A 74 -0.90 -12.20 1.88
CA GLY A 74 -1.20 -13.63 1.97
C GLY A 74 -2.70 -13.93 2.04
N HIS A 75 -3.11 -15.08 1.48
CA HIS A 75 -4.52 -15.50 1.37
C HIS A 75 -5.29 -15.42 2.69
N GLU A 76 -4.69 -15.86 3.80
CA GLU A 76 -5.33 -15.93 5.12
C GLU A 76 -5.69 -14.56 5.70
N PHE A 77 -5.05 -13.48 5.24
CA PHE A 77 -5.23 -12.14 5.77
C PHE A 77 -5.89 -11.17 4.78
N MET A 78 -6.33 -11.65 3.61
CA MET A 78 -6.97 -10.80 2.60
C MET A 78 -8.23 -10.13 3.14
N GLU A 79 -9.08 -10.86 3.88
CA GLU A 79 -10.28 -10.30 4.50
C GLU A 79 -9.94 -9.17 5.47
N THR A 80 -8.96 -9.39 6.37
CA THR A 80 -8.46 -8.38 7.30
C THR A 80 -7.92 -7.14 6.57
N PHE A 81 -7.21 -7.33 5.45
CA PHE A 81 -6.74 -6.21 4.64
C PHE A 81 -7.90 -5.33 4.12
N PHE A 82 -8.94 -5.95 3.57
CA PHE A 82 -10.10 -5.22 3.07
C PHE A 82 -10.89 -4.55 4.20
N LEU A 83 -11.04 -5.21 5.36
CA LEU A 83 -11.69 -4.62 6.54
C LEU A 83 -10.97 -3.36 7.04
N HIS A 84 -9.64 -3.36 7.08
CA HIS A 84 -8.88 -2.16 7.44
C HIS A 84 -8.99 -1.06 6.39
N CYS A 85 -9.02 -1.42 5.09
CA CYS A 85 -9.23 -0.46 4.03
C CYS A 85 -10.62 0.19 4.12
N GLU A 86 -11.67 -0.59 4.37
CA GLU A 86 -13.04 -0.10 4.62
C GLU A 86 -13.10 0.79 5.87
N ALA A 87 -12.47 0.37 6.97
CA ALA A 87 -12.40 1.14 8.21
C ALA A 87 -11.65 2.47 8.05
N ALA A 88 -10.70 2.58 7.11
CA ALA A 88 -10.00 3.82 6.80
C ALA A 88 -10.69 4.67 5.72
N LEU A 89 -11.64 4.13 4.97
CA LEU A 89 -12.30 4.83 3.87
C LEU A 89 -13.47 5.69 4.37
N ALA A 90 -13.60 6.89 3.82
CA ALA A 90 -14.79 7.73 4.00
C ALA A 90 -16.02 7.11 3.30
N GLU A 91 -17.24 7.53 3.69
CA GLU A 91 -18.51 6.96 3.19
C GLU A 91 -18.60 6.97 1.66
N ASP A 92 -18.23 8.07 1.01
CA ASP A 92 -18.17 8.21 -0.46
C ASP A 92 -16.74 8.09 -1.01
N GLY A 93 -15.87 7.40 -0.27
CA GLY A 93 -14.47 7.25 -0.63
C GLY A 93 -14.27 6.30 -1.81
N ILE A 94 -13.17 6.48 -2.54
CA ILE A 94 -12.79 5.57 -3.64
C ILE A 94 -11.52 4.83 -3.23
N PHE A 95 -11.60 3.50 -3.25
CA PHE A 95 -10.44 2.63 -3.10
C PHE A 95 -9.98 2.13 -4.47
N VAL A 96 -8.70 2.36 -4.78
CA VAL A 96 -8.02 1.83 -5.96
C VAL A 96 -7.01 0.79 -5.52
N LEU A 97 -7.19 -0.43 -6.00
CA LEU A 97 -6.31 -1.55 -5.74
C LEU A 97 -5.69 -2.02 -7.06
N GLN A 98 -4.36 -2.02 -7.13
CA GLN A 98 -3.61 -2.67 -8.20
C GLN A 98 -2.77 -3.80 -7.60
N PHE A 99 -2.90 -4.98 -8.21
CA PHE A 99 -2.30 -6.21 -7.75
C PHE A 99 -2.03 -7.13 -8.95
N ILE A 100 -1.09 -8.05 -8.79
CA ILE A 100 -0.82 -9.15 -9.70
C ILE A 100 -1.87 -10.23 -9.46
N SER A 101 -2.48 -10.73 -10.54
CA SER A 101 -3.49 -11.79 -10.48
C SER A 101 -3.04 -13.05 -11.21
N ILE A 102 -3.64 -14.18 -10.83
CA ILE A 102 -3.46 -15.46 -11.48
C ILE A 102 -4.83 -16.01 -11.89
N PRO A 103 -4.95 -16.79 -12.99
CA PRO A 103 -6.21 -17.43 -13.34
C PRO A 103 -6.76 -18.29 -12.21
N GLU A 104 -8.07 -18.20 -11.97
CA GLU A 104 -8.78 -18.87 -10.86
C GLU A 104 -8.45 -20.36 -10.75
N GLY A 105 -8.47 -21.09 -11.89
CA GLY A 105 -8.18 -22.52 -11.92
C GLY A 105 -6.76 -22.91 -11.49
N ARG A 106 -5.85 -21.95 -11.34
CA ARG A 106 -4.47 -22.15 -10.85
C ARG A 106 -4.27 -21.65 -9.42
N TYR A 107 -5.21 -20.87 -8.87
CA TYR A 107 -5.02 -20.16 -7.61
C TYR A 107 -4.83 -21.11 -6.42
N ASP A 108 -5.71 -22.13 -6.31
CA ASP A 108 -5.68 -23.07 -5.19
C ASP A 108 -4.42 -23.94 -5.16
N GLU A 109 -3.93 -24.35 -6.33
CA GLU A 109 -2.65 -25.06 -6.44
C GLU A 109 -1.49 -24.12 -6.11
N TYR A 110 -1.45 -22.96 -6.75
CA TYR A 110 -0.37 -21.98 -6.60
C TYR A 110 -0.17 -21.58 -5.14
N ARG A 111 -1.25 -21.26 -4.41
CA ARG A 111 -1.17 -20.84 -3.00
C ARG A 111 -0.68 -21.92 -2.05
N ARG A 112 -0.83 -23.21 -2.41
CA ARG A 112 -0.42 -24.36 -1.58
C ARG A 112 0.94 -24.94 -1.98
N SER A 113 1.45 -24.57 -3.14
CA SER A 113 2.76 -24.97 -3.65
C SER A 113 3.85 -23.94 -3.33
N SER A 114 5.10 -24.39 -3.24
CA SER A 114 6.28 -23.53 -3.25
C SER A 114 6.98 -23.69 -4.59
N ASP A 115 7.19 -22.57 -5.28
CA ASP A 115 8.04 -22.48 -6.48
C ASP A 115 9.29 -21.67 -6.18
N PHE A 116 10.15 -21.49 -7.18
CA PHE A 116 11.38 -20.70 -7.03
C PHE A 116 11.13 -19.27 -6.54
N ILE A 117 10.04 -18.64 -7.01
CA ILE A 117 9.71 -17.26 -6.63
C ILE A 117 9.35 -17.22 -5.14
N LYS A 118 8.49 -18.10 -4.67
CA LYS A 118 8.10 -18.17 -3.25
C LYS A 118 9.23 -18.60 -2.34
N GLU A 119 10.13 -19.47 -2.81
CA GLU A 119 11.20 -20.01 -1.99
C GLU A 119 12.38 -19.04 -1.84
N TYR A 120 12.72 -18.30 -2.91
CA TYR A 120 13.97 -17.52 -2.95
C TYR A 120 13.79 -16.01 -3.16
N ILE A 121 12.67 -15.55 -3.72
CA ILE A 121 12.49 -14.14 -4.11
C ILE A 121 11.48 -13.44 -3.20
N PHE A 122 10.28 -14.00 -3.06
CA PHE A 122 9.19 -13.47 -2.25
C PHE A 122 8.64 -14.52 -1.27
N PRO A 123 9.37 -14.83 -0.19
CA PRO A 123 8.88 -15.72 0.85
C PRO A 123 7.56 -15.23 1.46
N GLY A 124 6.57 -16.12 1.51
CA GLY A 124 5.23 -15.82 2.02
C GLY A 124 4.28 -15.15 1.04
N GLY A 125 4.73 -14.85 -0.19
CA GLY A 125 3.88 -14.26 -1.23
C GLY A 125 2.77 -15.22 -1.69
N CYS A 126 1.57 -14.68 -1.97
CA CYS A 126 0.41 -15.43 -2.43
C CYS A 126 -0.39 -14.71 -3.51
#